data_AF-A0A504XMF9-F1
#
_entry.id   AF-A0A504XMF9-F1
#
_cell.length_a   1.000
_cell.length_b   1.000
_cell.length_c   1.000
_cell.angle_alpha   90.00
_cell.angle_beta   90.00
_cell.angle_gamma   90.00
#
_symmetry.space_group_name_H-M   'P 1'
#
loop_
_entity.id
_entity.type
_entity.pdbx_description
1 polymer ?
#
loop_
_entity_poly.entity_id
_entity_poly.type
_entity_poly.pdbx_seq_one_letter_code
_entity_poly.pdbx_strand_id
1 'polypeptide(L)'
;MLFKASGKDYVSLSEVCSIFDASTRNTESNTVDINSLNNEAINKVWTELLLFLNSCSGSVGRFVVHNIDTLCSMSDGSCEFLVSLLLAGVASILRYYSHIGDREALLNSVSVEFTVLNTELGSRVADSLQFFVEKSLRLTVSRSREDNFKAAYDELISSIPCIEFSDDDWMDAICGEIVDAHEMLCDKDTDAAGSGSFISPIVLLIAPPEPSLRVALEKQILDSYSSEALRVQSDGEWSHAQFDKNAPLVFICSSYWLVEQMSMPRGDGLLHRLNVQIIVHGGFCEIGDSAEEEILRCVIALKSCGIQWEEMRVMQHREPSYWRLEEPVTFRSNSALAQECANVLLLLFRRFLTPYSPFSKQPYTSLPRDIFCSRRGWDFYHRLTQTLRLAGVLAPEAAAPFETIELTVLGRFLSVCGALLHIADATGGPALQNAPMSSSSPATCMLLDTEVKASGSAAFSLLATHKSIILESAKKRELCYKTRDAFHKCLDTLPEDPEKECAAQKKLFEQSCPKSWVSYFEKQREREVILQLQVEHKLPKVHYLYTRLTIELSALVYVLRQ
;
A
#
# COMPACT_ATOMS: atom_id res chain seq x y z
N MET A 1 10.90 28.52 25.19
CA MET A 1 10.44 29.16 23.94
C MET A 1 11.46 28.86 22.83
N LEU A 2 11.19 27.89 21.95
CA LEU A 2 12.27 27.16 21.24
C LEU A 2 12.65 27.67 19.83
N PHE A 3 11.80 28.34 19.06
CA PHE A 3 12.12 28.78 17.67
C PHE A 3 11.58 30.22 17.40
N LYS A 4 12.10 31.00 16.46
CA LYS A 4 11.51 32.32 16.12
C LYS A 4 10.83 32.21 14.76
N ALA A 5 9.64 32.79 14.62
CA ALA A 5 9.01 32.92 13.30
C ALA A 5 9.85 33.88 12.44
N SER A 6 10.38 33.39 11.32
CA SER A 6 10.82 34.23 10.21
C SER A 6 9.78 34.16 9.10
N GLY A 7 9.52 35.29 8.44
CA GLY A 7 8.48 35.37 7.41
C GLY A 7 8.72 34.44 6.22
N LYS A 8 7.62 34.17 5.50
CA LYS A 8 7.37 33.17 4.44
C LYS A 8 7.10 31.74 4.93
N ASP A 9 6.32 31.02 4.13
CA ASP A 9 5.89 29.64 4.36
C ASP A 9 7.00 28.66 3.98
N TYR A 10 7.46 27.85 4.94
CA TYR A 10 8.52 26.85 4.72
C TYR A 10 7.95 25.45 4.54
N VAL A 11 6.77 25.22 5.10
CA VAL A 11 6.03 23.96 4.98
C VAL A 11 4.69 24.27 4.32
N SER A 12 4.33 23.48 3.32
CA SER A 12 3.03 23.58 2.65
C SER A 12 2.29 22.28 2.89
N LEU A 13 1.01 22.37 3.24
CA LEU A 13 0.11 21.22 3.36
C LEU A 13 -0.94 21.35 2.26
N SER A 14 -0.91 20.44 1.29
CA SER A 14 -1.89 20.38 0.22
C SER A 14 -2.85 19.21 0.44
N GLU A 15 -4.13 19.52 0.63
CA GLU A 15 -5.18 18.51 0.54
C GLU A 15 -5.45 18.28 -0.95
N VAL A 16 -4.93 17.17 -1.45
CA VAL A 16 -4.98 16.81 -2.87
C VAL A 16 -6.04 15.75 -3.10
N CYS A 17 -6.55 15.76 -4.33
CA CYS A 17 -7.59 14.85 -4.78
C CYS A 17 -7.08 13.82 -5.77
N SER A 18 -6.08 14.18 -6.56
CA SER A 18 -5.51 13.32 -7.59
C SER A 18 -4.16 12.76 -7.14
N ILE A 19 -3.86 11.54 -7.59
CA ILE A 19 -2.54 10.91 -7.44
C ILE A 19 -1.46 11.68 -8.23
N PHE A 20 -1.86 12.61 -9.12
CA PHE A 20 -1.04 13.07 -10.23
C PHE A 20 -0.96 14.58 -10.47
N ASP A 21 -1.48 15.45 -9.60
CA ASP A 21 -1.16 16.89 -9.67
C ASP A 21 0.35 17.18 -9.49
N ALA A 22 1.13 16.17 -9.08
CA ALA A 22 2.58 16.16 -9.06
C ALA A 22 3.23 15.91 -10.44
N SER A 23 2.66 15.05 -11.29
CA SER A 23 3.26 14.67 -12.58
C SER A 23 2.82 15.55 -13.75
N THR A 24 1.68 16.23 -13.64
CA THR A 24 1.18 17.19 -14.64
C THR A 24 1.73 18.60 -14.47
N ARG A 25 2.44 18.89 -13.36
CA ARG A 25 3.35 20.04 -13.28
C ARG A 25 4.57 19.74 -14.15
N ASN A 26 4.41 20.00 -15.45
CA ASN A 26 5.44 19.97 -16.49
C ASN A 26 6.82 20.34 -15.94
N THR A 27 7.75 19.38 -15.98
CA THR A 27 9.11 19.51 -16.54
C THR A 27 9.84 20.86 -16.38
N GLU A 28 9.82 21.47 -15.21
CA GLU A 28 10.77 22.52 -14.80
C GLU A 28 11.53 22.08 -13.53
N SER A 29 12.23 20.95 -13.68
CA SER A 29 13.55 20.56 -13.13
C SER A 29 13.98 20.87 -11.68
N ASN A 30 13.15 21.34 -10.76
CA ASN A 30 13.59 21.74 -9.41
C ASN A 30 12.70 21.21 -8.27
N THR A 31 12.34 19.93 -8.27
CA THR A 31 11.64 19.28 -7.14
C THR A 31 12.24 17.92 -6.79
N VAL A 32 12.24 17.58 -5.49
CA VAL A 32 12.57 16.24 -5.00
C VAL A 32 11.27 15.59 -4.51
N ASP A 33 10.74 14.67 -5.32
CA ASP A 33 9.57 13.86 -4.97
C ASP A 33 9.95 12.69 -4.06
N ILE A 34 9.16 12.52 -2.99
CA ILE A 34 9.33 11.52 -1.95
C ILE A 34 8.05 10.70 -1.87
N ASN A 35 8.07 9.53 -2.50
CA ASN A 35 6.94 8.60 -2.53
C ASN A 35 6.97 7.60 -1.35
N SER A 36 8.13 7.45 -0.71
CA SER A 36 8.35 6.58 0.43
C SER A 36 9.17 7.29 1.49
N LEU A 37 8.71 7.22 2.74
CA LEU A 37 9.42 7.82 3.87
C LEU A 37 10.29 6.76 4.54
N ASN A 38 11.55 6.66 4.11
CA ASN A 38 12.54 5.73 4.65
C ASN A 38 13.87 6.46 4.93
N ASN A 39 14.89 5.71 5.37
CA ASN A 39 16.19 6.28 5.67
C ASN A 39 16.86 6.98 4.47
N GLU A 40 16.73 6.40 3.27
CA GLU A 40 17.27 6.98 2.05
C GLU A 40 16.62 8.32 1.73
N ALA A 41 15.28 8.40 1.79
CA ALA A 41 14.52 9.60 1.53
C ALA A 41 14.85 10.73 2.52
N ILE A 42 14.86 10.44 3.82
CA ILE A 42 15.21 11.44 4.85
C ILE A 42 16.65 11.94 4.67
N ASN A 43 17.58 11.01 4.44
CA ASN A 43 18.98 11.35 4.17
C ASN A 43 19.12 12.22 2.92
N LYS A 44 18.37 11.91 1.85
CA LYS A 44 18.34 12.68 0.60
C LYS A 44 17.83 14.10 0.84
N VAL A 45 16.70 14.27 1.52
CA VAL A 45 16.14 15.60 1.85
C VAL A 45 17.14 16.44 2.62
N TRP A 46 17.70 15.91 3.70
CA TRP A 46 18.66 16.67 4.50
C TRP A 46 19.94 16.99 3.73
N THR A 47 20.41 16.11 2.85
CA THR A 47 21.59 16.36 2.02
C THR A 47 21.33 17.44 0.99
N GLU A 48 20.26 17.31 0.21
CA GLU A 48 19.89 18.27 -0.82
C GLU A 48 19.60 19.64 -0.21
N LEU A 49 18.93 19.70 0.94
CA LEU A 49 18.71 20.94 1.66
C LEU A 49 20.03 21.60 2.07
N LEU A 50 21.00 20.83 2.58
CA LEU A 50 22.32 21.35 2.92
C LEU A 50 23.07 21.83 1.67
N LEU A 51 23.05 21.08 0.57
CA LEU A 51 23.68 21.47 -0.69
C LEU A 51 23.06 22.75 -1.25
N PHE A 52 21.73 22.84 -1.22
CA PHE A 52 20.95 24.00 -1.65
C PHE A 52 21.30 25.24 -0.86
N LEU A 53 21.29 25.13 0.47
CA LEU A 53 21.63 26.27 1.32
C LEU A 53 23.08 26.69 1.13
N ASN A 54 24.00 25.77 0.78
CA ASN A 54 25.40 26.08 0.45
C ASN A 54 25.63 26.52 -1.00
N SER A 55 24.57 26.79 -1.77
CA SER A 55 24.65 27.25 -3.16
C SER A 55 25.42 26.30 -4.08
N CYS A 56 25.36 24.98 -3.82
CA CYS A 56 25.94 23.99 -4.71
C CYS A 56 25.11 23.89 -5.99
N SER A 57 25.77 23.89 -7.16
CA SER A 57 25.09 23.85 -8.45
C SER A 57 24.23 22.59 -8.62
N GLY A 58 22.97 22.76 -9.06
CA GLY A 58 22.04 21.67 -9.35
C GLY A 58 21.27 21.12 -8.13
N SER A 59 21.46 21.70 -6.95
CA SER A 59 20.69 21.34 -5.75
C SER A 59 19.32 22.02 -5.72
N VAL A 60 18.37 21.36 -5.05
CA VAL A 60 16.95 21.72 -5.08
C VAL A 60 16.44 22.04 -3.67
N GLY A 61 15.73 23.17 -3.54
CA GLY A 61 15.13 23.62 -2.28
C GLY A 61 13.67 23.19 -2.06
N ARG A 62 13.03 22.55 -3.04
CA ARG A 62 11.63 22.12 -2.98
C ARG A 62 11.51 20.61 -2.85
N PHE A 63 10.86 20.17 -1.77
CA PHE A 63 10.66 18.76 -1.42
C PHE A 63 9.17 18.49 -1.34
N VAL A 64 8.70 17.39 -1.93
CA VAL A 64 7.29 17.02 -1.90
C VAL A 64 7.15 15.60 -1.35
N VAL A 65 6.43 15.45 -0.24
CA VAL A 65 6.12 14.17 0.40
C VAL A 65 4.67 13.83 0.07
N HIS A 66 4.47 12.75 -0.67
CA HIS A 66 3.15 12.41 -1.21
C HIS A 66 2.34 11.50 -0.28
N ASN A 67 1.04 11.79 -0.15
CA ASN A 67 0.01 10.96 0.51
C ASN A 67 0.39 10.49 1.92
N ILE A 68 0.83 11.43 2.76
CA ILE A 68 1.38 11.09 4.07
C ILE A 68 0.33 10.47 5.01
N ASP A 69 -0.95 10.80 4.82
CA ASP A 69 -2.06 10.21 5.56
C ASP A 69 -2.23 8.71 5.28
N THR A 70 -1.98 8.26 4.06
CA THR A 70 -2.00 6.83 3.70
C THR A 70 -0.92 6.09 4.49
N LEU A 71 0.29 6.64 4.58
CA LEU A 71 1.39 6.06 5.36
C LEU A 71 1.14 6.13 6.89
N CYS A 72 0.57 7.23 7.38
CA CYS A 72 0.28 7.40 8.81
C CYS A 72 -0.89 6.54 9.29
N SER A 73 -1.89 6.27 8.44
CA SER A 73 -3.10 5.54 8.82
C SER A 73 -2.82 4.10 9.31
N MET A 74 -1.80 3.46 8.74
CA MET A 74 -1.48 2.04 8.97
C MET A 74 -0.29 1.83 9.90
N SER A 75 0.33 2.91 10.35
CA SER A 75 1.56 2.88 11.14
C SER A 75 1.25 2.72 12.63
N ASP A 76 2.04 1.90 13.33
CA ASP A 76 2.03 1.76 14.78
C ASP A 76 2.68 2.96 15.52
N GLY A 77 2.77 4.10 14.82
CA GLY A 77 3.52 5.31 15.18
C GLY A 77 4.85 5.44 14.44
N SER A 78 5.29 4.43 13.70
CA SER A 78 6.54 4.43 12.92
C SER A 78 6.58 5.54 11.86
N CYS A 79 5.52 5.75 11.09
CA CYS A 79 5.46 6.83 10.10
C CYS A 79 5.50 8.20 10.79
N GLU A 80 4.67 8.43 11.82
CA GLU A 80 4.68 9.68 12.58
C GLU A 80 6.04 9.95 13.23
N PHE A 81 6.72 8.90 13.69
CA PHE A 81 8.10 8.97 14.16
C PHE A 81 9.05 9.47 13.06
N LEU A 82 9.01 8.87 11.86
CA LEU A 82 9.85 9.28 10.73
C LEU A 82 9.57 10.71 10.26
N VAL A 83 8.31 11.11 10.16
CA VAL A 83 7.90 12.49 9.79
C VAL A 83 8.42 13.49 10.82
N SER A 84 8.28 13.16 12.11
CA SER A 84 8.77 13.96 13.21
C SER A 84 10.27 14.21 13.11
N LEU A 85 11.05 13.16 12.82
CA LEU A 85 12.49 13.27 12.65
C LEU A 85 12.87 14.08 11.41
N LEU A 86 12.21 13.81 10.26
CA LEU A 86 12.42 14.56 9.02
C LEU A 86 12.25 16.06 9.26
N LEU A 87 11.11 16.46 9.82
CA LEU A 87 10.75 17.85 10.08
C LEU A 87 11.65 18.49 11.14
N ALA A 88 12.01 17.76 12.20
CA ALA A 88 12.95 18.25 13.20
C ALA A 88 14.34 18.53 12.59
N GLY A 89 14.81 17.64 11.70
CA GLY A 89 16.06 17.84 10.96
C GLY A 89 16.00 19.06 10.03
N VAL A 90 14.91 19.22 9.26
CA VAL A 90 14.68 20.39 8.40
C VAL A 90 14.68 21.68 9.21
N ALA A 91 13.90 21.74 10.29
CA ALA A 91 13.81 22.90 11.18
C ALA A 91 15.19 23.26 11.77
N SER A 92 15.97 22.25 12.17
CA SER A 92 17.33 22.45 12.69
C SER A 92 18.28 23.05 11.65
N ILE A 93 18.23 22.55 10.40
CA ILE A 93 19.08 23.05 9.30
C ILE A 93 18.71 24.50 8.95
N LEU A 94 17.42 24.78 8.75
CA LEU A 94 16.94 26.13 8.41
C LEU A 94 17.32 27.15 9.48
N ARG A 95 17.16 26.80 10.76
CA ARG A 95 17.54 27.66 11.88
C ARG A 95 19.04 27.95 11.89
N TYR A 96 19.88 26.95 11.69
CA TYR A 96 21.33 27.16 11.64
C TYR A 96 21.70 28.21 10.59
N TYR A 97 21.15 28.10 9.39
CA TYR A 97 21.42 29.06 8.31
C TYR A 97 20.77 30.43 8.52
N SER A 98 19.66 30.53 9.26
CA SER A 98 19.07 31.80 9.64
C SER A 98 20.01 32.65 10.53
N HIS A 99 20.86 32.00 11.33
CA HIS A 99 21.82 32.69 12.20
C HIS A 99 23.09 33.16 11.48
N ILE A 100 23.40 32.62 10.30
CA ILE A 100 24.64 32.93 9.56
C ILE A 100 24.55 34.24 8.77
N GLY A 101 23.35 34.81 8.60
CA GLY A 101 23.18 36.22 8.22
C GLY A 101 23.65 36.60 6.81
N ASP A 102 23.42 35.75 5.80
CA ASP A 102 23.63 36.10 4.37
C ASP A 102 22.83 35.19 3.40
N ARG A 103 21.80 34.50 3.90
CA ARG A 103 21.08 33.45 3.14
C ARG A 103 19.57 33.56 3.17
N GLU A 104 19.05 34.74 3.51
CA GLU A 104 17.60 34.96 3.66
C GLU A 104 16.82 34.67 2.37
N ALA A 105 17.36 35.05 1.21
CA ALA A 105 16.74 34.76 -0.09
C ALA A 105 16.64 33.26 -0.40
N LEU A 106 17.67 32.48 -0.05
CA LEU A 106 17.69 31.02 -0.22
C LEU A 106 16.79 30.31 0.79
N LEU A 107 16.79 30.77 2.05
CA LEU A 107 15.86 30.23 3.05
C LEU A 107 14.42 30.41 2.58
N ASN A 108 14.10 31.60 2.07
CA ASN A 108 12.79 31.97 1.56
C ASN A 108 12.33 31.21 0.31
N SER A 109 13.20 30.43 -0.33
CA SER A 109 12.85 29.56 -1.45
C SER A 109 12.81 28.07 -1.08
N VAL A 110 13.13 27.72 0.17
CA VAL A 110 12.94 26.35 0.65
C VAL A 110 11.46 26.10 0.88
N SER A 111 10.97 24.98 0.36
CA SER A 111 9.58 24.55 0.54
C SER A 111 9.53 23.04 0.76
N VAL A 112 8.89 22.61 1.85
CA VAL A 112 8.56 21.21 2.11
C VAL A 112 7.05 21.06 2.03
N GLU A 113 6.58 20.45 0.95
CA GLU A 113 5.16 20.22 0.68
C GLU A 113 4.77 18.81 1.12
N PHE A 114 3.71 18.66 1.93
CA PHE A 114 3.08 17.37 2.21
C PHE A 114 1.73 17.35 1.54
N THR A 115 1.47 16.29 0.80
CA THR A 115 0.14 16.03 0.25
C THR A 115 -0.61 15.05 1.16
N VAL A 116 -1.88 15.35 1.44
CA VAL A 116 -2.81 14.44 2.14
C VAL A 116 -4.05 14.27 1.28
N LEU A 117 -4.73 13.13 1.41
CA LEU A 117 -6.03 12.96 0.79
C LEU A 117 -7.06 13.91 1.42
N ASN A 118 -7.98 14.44 0.61
CA ASN A 118 -9.12 15.24 1.08
C ASN A 118 -10.21 14.34 1.72
N THR A 119 -9.82 13.56 2.74
CA THR A 119 -10.68 12.73 3.58
C THR A 119 -10.65 13.24 5.02
N GLU A 120 -11.58 12.79 5.87
CA GLU A 120 -11.56 13.17 7.28
C GLU A 120 -10.24 12.77 7.96
N LEU A 121 -9.71 11.59 7.64
CA LEU A 121 -8.41 11.16 8.16
C LEU A 121 -7.29 12.06 7.66
N GLY A 122 -7.24 12.36 6.36
CA GLY A 122 -6.22 13.23 5.79
C GLY A 122 -6.25 14.64 6.38
N SER A 123 -7.44 15.23 6.58
CA SER A 123 -7.60 16.52 7.26
C SER A 123 -7.09 16.48 8.71
N ARG A 124 -7.38 15.41 9.47
CA ARG A 124 -6.87 15.23 10.84
C ARG A 124 -5.35 15.11 10.89
N VAL A 125 -4.75 14.40 9.91
CA VAL A 125 -3.29 14.29 9.78
C VAL A 125 -2.68 15.66 9.46
N ALA A 126 -3.26 16.40 8.51
CA ALA A 126 -2.82 17.75 8.18
C ALA A 126 -2.93 18.71 9.38
N ASP A 127 -4.04 18.68 10.14
CA ASP A 127 -4.21 19.47 11.36
C ASP A 127 -3.11 19.17 12.39
N SER A 128 -2.83 17.87 12.57
CA SER A 128 -1.82 17.41 13.52
C SER A 128 -0.41 17.86 13.12
N LEU A 129 -0.09 17.76 11.82
CA LEU A 129 1.20 18.22 11.28
C LEU A 129 1.31 19.74 11.35
N GLN A 130 0.28 20.49 10.98
CA GLN A 130 0.26 21.95 11.07
C GLN A 130 0.51 22.39 12.52
N PHE A 131 -0.25 21.84 13.46
CA PHE A 131 -0.09 22.17 14.88
C PHE A 131 1.32 21.88 15.37
N PHE A 132 1.86 20.70 15.04
CA PHE A 132 3.23 20.32 15.41
C PHE A 132 4.27 21.27 14.82
N VAL A 133 4.18 21.58 13.53
CA VAL A 133 5.15 22.43 12.83
C VAL A 133 5.10 23.87 13.36
N GLU A 134 3.92 24.46 13.56
CA GLU A 134 3.79 25.83 14.06
C GLU A 134 4.12 25.96 15.54
N LYS A 135 3.71 25.00 16.38
CA LYS A 135 3.89 25.10 17.84
C LYS A 135 5.23 24.57 18.30
N SER A 136 5.60 23.37 17.85
CA SER A 136 6.80 22.69 18.31
C SER A 136 8.03 23.18 17.56
N LEU A 137 7.98 23.27 16.23
CA LEU A 137 9.13 23.66 15.39
C LEU A 137 9.16 25.16 15.06
N ARG A 138 8.01 25.84 15.21
CA ARG A 138 7.76 27.25 14.85
C ARG A 138 8.26 27.63 13.45
N LEU A 139 8.01 26.73 12.51
CA LEU A 139 8.05 27.05 11.09
C LEU A 139 6.67 27.56 10.66
N THR A 140 6.64 28.32 9.58
CA THR A 140 5.40 28.80 8.98
C THR A 140 4.82 27.74 8.06
N VAL A 141 3.50 27.52 8.16
CA VAL A 141 2.75 26.54 7.38
C VAL A 141 1.70 27.24 6.52
N SER A 142 1.66 26.92 5.23
CA SER A 142 0.53 27.23 4.37
C SER A 142 -0.33 25.99 4.16
N ARG A 143 -1.65 26.18 4.03
CA ARG A 143 -2.58 25.10 3.71
C ARG A 143 -3.39 25.46 2.48
N SER A 144 -3.42 24.56 1.51
CA SER A 144 -4.25 24.67 0.32
C SER A 144 -5.17 23.47 0.23
N ARG A 145 -6.43 23.70 -0.14
CA ARG A 145 -7.41 22.64 -0.34
C ARG A 145 -7.87 22.65 -1.79
N GLU A 146 -7.86 21.49 -2.42
CA GLU A 146 -8.45 21.30 -3.74
C GLU A 146 -9.89 20.78 -3.57
N ASP A 147 -10.87 21.52 -4.08
CA ASP A 147 -12.30 21.20 -3.93
C ASP A 147 -12.80 20.17 -4.96
N ASN A 148 -11.93 19.72 -5.89
CA ASN A 148 -12.31 18.83 -7.00
C ASN A 148 -12.34 17.33 -6.63
N PHE A 149 -12.36 17.00 -5.33
CA PHE A 149 -12.28 15.63 -4.82
C PHE A 149 -13.23 14.69 -5.54
N LYS A 150 -14.51 15.03 -5.58
CA LYS A 150 -15.54 14.16 -6.15
C LYS A 150 -15.35 13.89 -7.64
N ALA A 151 -14.91 14.86 -8.44
CA ALA A 151 -14.86 14.71 -9.90
C ALA A 151 -13.71 13.78 -10.36
N ALA A 152 -12.49 14.01 -9.86
CA ALA A 152 -11.34 13.17 -10.18
C ALA A 152 -11.47 11.75 -9.62
N TYR A 153 -12.12 11.66 -8.45
CA TYR A 153 -12.43 10.40 -7.79
C TYR A 153 -13.47 9.59 -8.58
N ASP A 154 -14.61 10.21 -8.94
CA ASP A 154 -15.67 9.59 -9.74
C ASP A 154 -15.14 9.17 -11.11
N GLU A 155 -14.21 9.92 -11.73
CA GLU A 155 -13.53 9.53 -12.98
C GLU A 155 -12.68 8.27 -12.81
N LEU A 156 -11.84 8.20 -11.75
CA LEU A 156 -11.02 7.02 -11.48
C LEU A 156 -11.90 5.79 -11.26
N ILE A 157 -12.91 5.89 -10.40
CA ILE A 157 -13.78 4.75 -10.09
C ILE A 157 -14.66 4.36 -11.27
N SER A 158 -15.21 5.32 -12.02
CA SER A 158 -16.00 5.02 -13.22
C SER A 158 -15.18 4.37 -14.32
N SER A 159 -13.85 4.54 -14.33
CA SER A 159 -12.96 3.85 -15.27
C SER A 159 -12.68 2.40 -14.90
N ILE A 160 -12.91 2.00 -13.64
CA ILE A 160 -12.60 0.66 -13.13
C ILE A 160 -13.82 -0.25 -13.29
N PRO A 161 -13.68 -1.40 -13.98
CA PRO A 161 -14.71 -2.44 -14.02
C PRO A 161 -15.10 -2.90 -12.60
N CYS A 162 -16.33 -2.60 -12.20
CA CYS A 162 -16.94 -3.13 -10.99
C CYS A 162 -17.79 -4.37 -11.33
N ILE A 163 -17.61 -5.43 -10.56
CA ILE A 163 -18.30 -6.72 -10.74
C ILE A 163 -19.16 -6.97 -9.51
N GLU A 164 -20.47 -6.87 -9.67
CA GLU A 164 -21.42 -7.16 -8.60
C GLU A 164 -21.55 -8.66 -8.36
N PHE A 165 -21.58 -9.07 -7.10
CA PHE A 165 -21.76 -10.46 -6.69
C PHE A 165 -22.68 -10.58 -5.47
N SER A 166 -23.09 -11.81 -5.15
CA SER A 166 -23.85 -12.14 -3.94
C SER A 166 -22.92 -12.69 -2.86
N ASP A 167 -23.18 -12.40 -1.57
CA ASP A 167 -22.32 -12.79 -0.45
C ASP A 167 -22.01 -14.29 -0.42
N ASP A 168 -22.99 -15.12 -0.79
CA ASP A 168 -22.87 -16.58 -0.83
C ASP A 168 -21.96 -17.09 -1.97
N ASP A 169 -21.70 -16.25 -2.98
CA ASP A 169 -20.94 -16.58 -4.19
C ASP A 169 -19.58 -15.86 -4.29
N TRP A 170 -19.15 -15.11 -3.27
CA TRP A 170 -17.94 -14.26 -3.34
C TRP A 170 -16.69 -15.04 -3.78
N MET A 171 -16.47 -16.21 -3.16
CA MET A 171 -15.33 -17.08 -3.46
C MET A 171 -15.34 -17.53 -4.92
N ASP A 172 -16.49 -18.01 -5.39
CA ASP A 172 -16.65 -18.52 -6.75
C ASP A 172 -16.49 -17.40 -7.78
N ALA A 173 -17.03 -16.21 -7.49
CA ALA A 173 -16.91 -15.03 -8.34
C ALA A 173 -15.45 -14.56 -8.44
N ILE A 174 -14.72 -14.46 -7.31
CA ILE A 174 -13.29 -14.11 -7.34
C ILE A 174 -12.47 -15.16 -8.07
N CYS A 175 -12.68 -16.45 -7.78
CA CYS A 175 -11.94 -17.51 -8.45
C CYS A 175 -12.19 -17.48 -9.97
N GLY A 176 -13.42 -17.25 -10.40
CA GLY A 176 -13.76 -17.05 -11.82
C GLY A 176 -12.97 -15.91 -12.45
N GLU A 177 -12.95 -14.74 -11.82
CA GLU A 177 -12.20 -13.57 -12.31
C GLU A 177 -10.70 -13.79 -12.35
N ILE A 178 -10.14 -14.49 -11.35
CA ILE A 178 -8.71 -14.82 -11.30
C ILE A 178 -8.33 -15.79 -12.41
N VAL A 179 -9.16 -16.82 -12.66
CA VAL A 179 -8.95 -17.77 -13.75
C VAL A 179 -9.03 -17.03 -15.09
N ASP A 180 -10.02 -16.17 -15.28
CA ASP A 180 -10.17 -15.40 -16.52
C ASP A 180 -8.98 -14.44 -16.74
N ALA A 181 -8.52 -13.75 -15.69
CA ALA A 181 -7.33 -12.91 -15.75
C ALA A 181 -6.07 -13.73 -16.07
N HIS A 182 -5.92 -14.92 -15.47
CA HIS A 182 -4.81 -15.82 -15.75
C HIS A 182 -4.79 -16.29 -17.20
N GLU A 183 -5.94 -16.74 -17.74
CA GLU A 183 -6.07 -17.16 -19.14
C GLU A 183 -5.71 -16.02 -20.10
N MET A 184 -6.14 -14.79 -19.80
CA MET A 184 -5.77 -13.62 -20.60
C MET A 184 -4.26 -13.37 -20.65
N LEU A 185 -3.52 -13.72 -19.60
CA LEU A 185 -2.06 -13.63 -19.59
C LEU A 185 -1.39 -14.82 -20.28
N CYS A 186 -1.99 -16.02 -20.23
CA CYS A 186 -1.51 -17.19 -20.99
C CYS A 186 -1.59 -16.95 -22.50
N ASP A 187 -2.61 -16.22 -22.98
CA ASP A 187 -2.80 -15.89 -24.40
C ASP A 187 -1.81 -14.83 -24.91
N LYS A 188 -1.10 -14.12 -24.02
CA LYS A 188 -0.15 -13.07 -24.39
C LYS A 188 1.26 -13.63 -24.54
N ASP A 189 1.85 -13.39 -25.71
CA ASP A 189 3.30 -13.53 -25.88
C ASP A 189 3.99 -12.43 -25.06
N THR A 190 4.44 -12.76 -23.84
CA THR A 190 5.19 -11.81 -23.02
C THR A 190 6.57 -11.57 -23.61
N ASP A 191 6.78 -10.38 -24.18
CA ASP A 191 8.11 -9.87 -24.45
C ASP A 191 8.89 -9.73 -23.13
N ALA A 192 10.19 -10.03 -23.18
CA ALA A 192 11.04 -10.08 -22.00
C ALA A 192 10.94 -8.79 -21.16
N ALA A 193 10.58 -8.94 -19.88
CA ALA A 193 10.51 -7.86 -18.93
C ALA A 193 11.83 -7.05 -18.88
N GLY A 194 11.73 -5.75 -18.60
CA GLY A 194 12.90 -4.88 -18.46
C GLY A 194 13.90 -5.41 -17.43
N SER A 195 15.18 -5.07 -17.58
CA SER A 195 16.24 -5.59 -16.70
C SER A 195 15.97 -5.26 -15.22
N GLY A 196 15.69 -6.28 -14.39
CA GLY A 196 15.61 -6.16 -12.94
C GLY A 196 14.26 -6.56 -12.30
N SER A 197 13.18 -6.71 -13.08
CA SER A 197 11.92 -7.27 -12.58
C SER A 197 11.83 -8.77 -12.80
N PHE A 198 10.93 -9.42 -12.07
CA PHE A 198 10.58 -10.80 -12.33
C PHE A 198 9.94 -10.99 -13.70
N ILE A 199 10.12 -12.18 -14.27
CA ILE A 199 9.68 -12.48 -15.64
C ILE A 199 8.20 -12.85 -15.65
N SER A 200 7.73 -13.65 -14.67
CA SER A 200 6.33 -14.09 -14.61
C SER A 200 5.37 -12.90 -14.66
N PRO A 201 4.41 -12.88 -15.60
CA PRO A 201 3.32 -11.92 -15.54
C PRO A 201 2.41 -12.27 -14.35
N ILE A 202 2.06 -11.26 -13.55
CA ILE A 202 1.37 -11.46 -12.27
C ILE A 202 -0.07 -10.95 -12.33
N VAL A 203 -1.00 -11.80 -11.87
CA VAL A 203 -2.32 -11.40 -11.42
C VAL A 203 -2.22 -11.10 -9.93
N LEU A 204 -2.35 -9.84 -9.55
CA LEU A 204 -2.29 -9.42 -8.15
C LEU A 204 -3.69 -9.42 -7.55
N LEU A 205 -3.94 -10.37 -6.64
CA LEU A 205 -5.19 -10.49 -5.90
C LEU A 205 -5.07 -9.81 -4.54
N ILE A 206 -5.81 -8.72 -4.36
CA ILE A 206 -5.96 -8.04 -3.08
C ILE A 206 -7.15 -8.70 -2.37
N ALA A 207 -6.88 -9.39 -1.26
CA ALA A 207 -7.86 -10.18 -0.51
C ALA A 207 -7.79 -9.90 1.00
N PRO A 208 -8.88 -10.10 1.76
CA PRO A 208 -8.93 -9.83 3.19
C PRO A 208 -7.79 -10.51 3.96
N PRO A 209 -7.30 -9.93 5.07
CA PRO A 209 -6.17 -10.48 5.84
C PRO A 209 -6.50 -11.77 6.60
N GLU A 210 -7.75 -12.23 6.57
CA GLU A 210 -8.22 -13.42 7.29
C GLU A 210 -7.50 -14.71 6.82
N PRO A 211 -6.66 -15.36 7.65
CA PRO A 211 -5.84 -16.49 7.21
C PRO A 211 -6.64 -17.69 6.73
N SER A 212 -7.77 -17.97 7.40
CA SER A 212 -8.63 -19.10 7.05
C SER A 212 -9.24 -18.94 5.64
N LEU A 213 -9.66 -17.72 5.33
CA LEU A 213 -10.20 -17.34 4.02
C LEU A 213 -9.13 -17.42 2.93
N ARG A 214 -7.92 -16.91 3.19
CA ARG A 214 -6.81 -16.98 2.23
C ARG A 214 -6.41 -18.40 1.88
N VAL A 215 -6.30 -19.28 2.87
CA VAL A 215 -5.99 -20.70 2.62
C VAL A 215 -7.09 -21.37 1.79
N ALA A 216 -8.36 -21.06 2.06
CA ALA A 216 -9.46 -21.56 1.25
C ALA A 216 -9.39 -21.04 -0.19
N LEU A 217 -9.08 -19.75 -0.36
CA LEU A 217 -8.99 -19.08 -1.66
C LEU A 217 -7.82 -19.61 -2.50
N GLU A 218 -6.64 -19.74 -1.89
CA GLU A 218 -5.47 -20.37 -2.51
C GLU A 218 -5.79 -21.77 -3.00
N LYS A 219 -6.42 -22.59 -2.15
CA LYS A 219 -6.83 -23.95 -2.50
C LYS A 219 -7.83 -23.95 -3.66
N GLN A 220 -8.85 -23.11 -3.61
CA GLN A 220 -9.89 -23.07 -4.63
C GLN A 220 -9.34 -22.59 -5.99
N ILE A 221 -8.43 -21.61 -5.99
CA ILE A 221 -7.73 -21.17 -7.21
C ILE A 221 -6.88 -22.32 -7.76
N LEU A 222 -6.12 -23.02 -6.93
CA LEU A 222 -5.32 -24.17 -7.36
C LEU A 222 -6.16 -25.34 -7.88
N ASP A 223 -7.36 -25.52 -7.33
CA ASP A 223 -8.32 -26.55 -7.76
C ASP A 223 -9.11 -26.12 -9.03
N SER A 224 -8.97 -24.88 -9.47
CA SER A 224 -9.65 -24.34 -10.66
C SER A 224 -9.00 -24.76 -11.97
N TYR A 225 -9.79 -24.71 -13.06
CA TYR A 225 -9.39 -25.15 -14.39
C TYR A 225 -8.87 -24.00 -15.25
N SER A 226 -7.68 -24.17 -15.81
CA SER A 226 -7.01 -23.22 -16.70
C SER A 226 -6.20 -23.98 -17.77
N SER A 227 -5.84 -23.30 -18.87
CA SER A 227 -5.05 -23.85 -19.97
C SER A 227 -3.62 -24.21 -19.56
N GLU A 228 -3.01 -23.37 -18.71
CA GLU A 228 -1.76 -23.66 -18.00
C GLU A 228 -2.01 -23.83 -16.50
N ALA A 229 -1.20 -24.63 -15.82
CA ALA A 229 -1.38 -24.89 -14.39
C ALA A 229 -1.28 -23.60 -13.57
N LEU A 230 -2.33 -23.29 -12.80
CA LEU A 230 -2.37 -22.15 -11.90
C LEU A 230 -1.28 -22.26 -10.84
N ARG A 231 -0.61 -21.14 -10.60
CA ARG A 231 0.42 -21.00 -9.57
C ARG A 231 0.00 -19.88 -8.66
N VAL A 232 0.00 -20.14 -7.36
CA VAL A 232 -0.43 -19.18 -6.35
C VAL A 232 0.68 -19.00 -5.33
N GLN A 233 0.97 -17.75 -4.98
CA GLN A 233 1.87 -17.36 -3.89
C GLN A 233 1.18 -16.27 -3.06
N SER A 234 1.59 -16.09 -1.81
CA SER A 234 1.04 -15.05 -0.95
C SER A 234 2.11 -14.21 -0.28
N ASP A 235 1.69 -13.07 0.28
CA ASP A 235 2.52 -12.16 1.07
C ASP A 235 3.24 -12.83 2.26
N GLY A 236 2.66 -13.90 2.83
CA GLY A 236 3.25 -14.68 3.91
C GLY A 236 4.23 -15.78 3.47
N GLU A 237 4.00 -16.40 2.31
CA GLU A 237 4.78 -17.55 1.83
C GLU A 237 5.06 -17.43 0.33
N TRP A 238 6.31 -17.08 -0.01
CA TRP A 238 6.72 -16.96 -1.40
C TRP A 238 8.16 -17.41 -1.65
N SER A 239 8.48 -17.74 -2.91
CA SER A 239 9.82 -18.17 -3.32
C SER A 239 10.27 -17.53 -4.64
N HIS A 240 11.52 -17.06 -4.69
CA HIS A 240 12.09 -16.42 -5.89
C HIS A 240 11.94 -17.26 -7.16
N ALA A 241 12.16 -18.58 -7.06
CA ALA A 241 12.10 -19.49 -8.19
C ALA A 241 10.72 -19.55 -8.89
N GLN A 242 9.65 -19.11 -8.23
CA GLN A 242 8.32 -19.06 -8.86
C GLN A 242 8.14 -17.82 -9.73
N PHE A 243 8.83 -16.72 -9.44
CA PHE A 243 8.68 -15.48 -10.18
C PHE A 243 9.54 -15.42 -11.46
N ASP A 244 10.53 -16.30 -11.57
CA ASP A 244 11.45 -16.37 -12.73
C ASP A 244 10.94 -17.28 -13.86
N LYS A 245 9.70 -17.78 -13.77
CA LYS A 245 9.10 -18.62 -14.82
C LYS A 245 8.34 -17.76 -15.83
N ASN A 246 8.22 -18.19 -17.08
CA ASN A 246 7.48 -17.41 -18.10
C ASN A 246 5.95 -17.54 -17.97
N ALA A 247 5.46 -18.56 -17.26
CA ALA A 247 4.03 -18.76 -17.05
C ALA A 247 3.45 -17.66 -16.13
N PRO A 248 2.15 -17.36 -16.19
CA PRO A 248 1.52 -16.45 -15.24
C PRO A 248 1.57 -16.95 -13.80
N LEU A 249 1.40 -16.03 -12.86
CA LEU A 249 1.41 -16.28 -11.42
C LEU A 249 0.33 -15.44 -10.73
N VAL A 250 -0.45 -16.06 -9.85
CA VAL A 250 -1.38 -15.35 -8.97
C VAL A 250 -0.64 -15.03 -7.67
N PHE A 251 -0.61 -13.76 -7.29
CA PHE A 251 -0.02 -13.31 -6.02
C PHE A 251 -1.11 -12.72 -5.12
N ILE A 252 -1.31 -13.28 -3.94
CA ILE A 252 -2.34 -12.86 -2.98
C ILE A 252 -1.72 -11.95 -1.91
N CYS A 253 -2.29 -10.77 -1.69
CA CYS A 253 -1.84 -9.85 -0.66
C CYS A 253 -3.00 -9.11 0.03
N SER A 254 -2.72 -8.52 1.20
CA SER A 254 -3.63 -7.57 1.87
C SER A 254 -3.47 -6.16 1.30
N SER A 255 -4.48 -5.31 1.52
CA SER A 255 -4.34 -3.86 1.31
C SER A 255 -3.30 -3.28 2.27
N TYR A 256 -3.24 -3.80 3.51
CA TYR A 256 -2.20 -3.45 4.48
C TYR A 256 -0.79 -3.72 3.94
N TRP A 257 -0.54 -4.92 3.41
CA TRP A 257 0.76 -5.30 2.88
C TRP A 257 1.20 -4.37 1.75
N LEU A 258 0.30 -3.96 0.85
CA LEU A 258 0.63 -2.99 -0.21
C LEU A 258 1.15 -1.67 0.35
N VAL A 259 0.48 -1.13 1.37
CA VAL A 259 0.92 0.11 2.04
C VAL A 259 2.25 -0.09 2.77
N GLU A 260 2.47 -1.25 3.39
CA GLU A 260 3.75 -1.59 4.01
C GLU A 260 4.88 -1.57 2.96
N GLN A 261 4.66 -2.12 1.77
CA GLN A 261 5.63 -2.12 0.67
C GLN A 261 6.01 -0.71 0.21
N MET A 262 5.13 0.29 0.35
CA MET A 262 5.47 1.69 0.07
C MET A 262 6.56 2.21 0.99
N SER A 263 6.64 1.73 2.23
CA SER A 263 7.63 2.19 3.20
C SER A 263 8.99 1.48 3.06
N MET A 264 9.04 0.42 2.25
CA MET A 264 10.24 -0.38 2.05
C MET A 264 11.22 0.30 1.06
N PRO A 265 12.55 0.18 1.28
CA PRO A 265 13.53 0.55 0.27
C PRO A 265 13.30 -0.20 -1.05
N ARG A 266 13.61 0.42 -2.19
CA ARG A 266 13.37 -0.18 -3.52
C ARG A 266 14.05 -1.54 -3.72
N GLY A 267 15.18 -1.77 -3.06
CA GLY A 267 15.90 -3.06 -3.13
C GLY A 267 15.24 -4.19 -2.34
N ASP A 268 14.49 -3.84 -1.29
CA ASP A 268 13.95 -4.78 -0.32
C ASP A 268 12.45 -5.02 -0.50
N GLY A 269 11.72 -4.05 -1.06
CA GLY A 269 10.29 -4.17 -1.35
C GLY A 269 10.03 -5.15 -2.48
N LEU A 270 9.37 -6.27 -2.18
CA LEU A 270 9.01 -7.29 -3.16
C LEU A 270 8.15 -6.71 -4.30
N LEU A 271 7.22 -5.82 -3.95
CA LEU A 271 6.27 -5.24 -4.89
C LEU A 271 6.96 -4.54 -6.08
N HIS A 272 8.04 -3.80 -5.83
CA HIS A 272 8.83 -3.10 -6.86
C HIS A 272 9.43 -4.04 -7.93
N ARG A 273 9.52 -5.34 -7.63
CA ARG A 273 10.12 -6.35 -8.51
C ARG A 273 9.07 -7.17 -9.25
N LEU A 274 7.79 -7.08 -8.83
CA LEU A 274 6.69 -7.84 -9.43
C LEU A 274 6.31 -7.23 -10.79
N ASN A 275 6.17 -8.10 -11.80
CA ASN A 275 5.61 -7.74 -13.10
C ASN A 275 4.07 -7.88 -13.06
N VAL A 276 3.41 -7.01 -12.30
CA VAL A 276 1.94 -7.02 -12.16
C VAL A 276 1.32 -6.54 -13.47
N GLN A 277 0.44 -7.34 -14.05
CA GLN A 277 -0.26 -7.02 -15.29
C GLN A 277 -1.74 -6.74 -15.06
N ILE A 278 -2.37 -7.57 -14.20
CA ILE A 278 -3.79 -7.45 -13.86
C ILE A 278 -3.93 -7.40 -12.35
N ILE A 279 -4.79 -6.52 -11.86
CA ILE A 279 -5.12 -6.42 -10.43
C ILE A 279 -6.58 -6.82 -10.24
N VAL A 280 -6.85 -7.63 -9.23
CA VAL A 280 -8.20 -7.98 -8.80
C VAL A 280 -8.34 -7.61 -7.33
N HIS A 281 -9.26 -6.70 -7.03
CA HIS A 281 -9.56 -6.29 -5.66
C HIS A 281 -10.83 -6.98 -5.16
N GLY A 282 -10.74 -7.67 -4.02
CA GLY A 282 -11.81 -8.52 -3.50
C GLY A 282 -13.04 -7.79 -2.94
N GLY A 283 -13.10 -6.47 -2.99
CA GLY A 283 -14.31 -5.70 -2.64
C GLY A 283 -14.57 -5.56 -1.14
N PHE A 284 -13.51 -5.47 -0.35
CA PHE A 284 -13.56 -5.29 1.10
C PHE A 284 -12.92 -3.96 1.50
N CYS A 285 -13.04 -3.57 2.77
CA CYS A 285 -12.36 -2.41 3.34
C CYS A 285 -11.48 -2.86 4.50
N GLU A 286 -10.16 -2.71 4.37
CA GLU A 286 -9.18 -2.98 5.44
C GLU A 286 -8.52 -1.68 5.93
N ILE A 287 -8.21 -0.77 5.02
CA ILE A 287 -7.45 0.47 5.27
C ILE A 287 -8.26 1.75 5.05
N GLY A 288 -9.38 1.69 4.31
CA GLY A 288 -10.29 2.80 4.07
C GLY A 288 -11.53 2.79 4.98
N ASP A 289 -12.16 3.96 5.14
CA ASP A 289 -13.47 4.07 5.81
C ASP A 289 -14.63 3.75 4.84
N SER A 290 -14.36 3.72 3.53
CA SER A 290 -15.28 3.26 2.48
C SER A 290 -14.55 2.43 1.41
N ALA A 291 -15.30 1.66 0.61
CA ALA A 291 -14.73 0.85 -0.48
C ALA A 291 -14.00 1.73 -1.50
N GLU A 292 -14.54 2.91 -1.70
CA GLU A 292 -13.97 3.98 -2.48
C GLU A 292 -12.56 4.39 -2.01
N GLU A 293 -12.44 4.68 -0.72
CA GLU A 293 -11.18 5.09 -0.12
C GLU A 293 -10.17 3.95 -0.10
N GLU A 294 -10.64 2.71 0.12
CA GLU A 294 -9.82 1.50 0.04
C GLU A 294 -9.11 1.41 -1.32
N ILE A 295 -9.89 1.40 -2.40
CA ILE A 295 -9.38 1.26 -3.77
C ILE A 295 -8.37 2.36 -4.06
N LEU A 296 -8.68 3.60 -3.67
CA LEU A 296 -7.78 4.74 -3.88
C LEU A 296 -6.44 4.53 -3.17
N ARG A 297 -6.45 4.09 -1.91
CA ARG A 297 -5.23 3.82 -1.14
C ARG A 297 -4.41 2.68 -1.74
N CYS A 298 -5.06 1.61 -2.21
CA CYS A 298 -4.38 0.54 -2.94
C CYS A 298 -3.71 1.06 -4.23
N VAL A 299 -4.41 1.88 -5.02
CA VAL A 299 -3.88 2.47 -6.26
C VAL A 299 -2.69 3.39 -5.95
N ILE A 300 -2.76 4.19 -4.87
CA ILE A 300 -1.64 5.01 -4.40
C ILE A 300 -0.45 4.13 -4.05
N ALA A 301 -0.66 3.04 -3.30
CA ALA A 301 0.41 2.14 -2.90
C ALA A 301 1.12 1.50 -4.11
N LEU A 302 0.34 0.97 -5.04
CA LEU A 302 0.85 0.36 -6.27
C LEU A 302 1.67 1.35 -7.11
N LYS A 303 1.15 2.57 -7.30
CA LYS A 303 1.85 3.61 -8.07
C LYS A 303 3.10 4.11 -7.38
N SER A 304 3.08 4.28 -6.05
CA SER A 304 4.27 4.66 -5.28
C SER A 304 5.38 3.62 -5.39
N CYS A 305 5.02 2.33 -5.52
CA CYS A 305 5.95 1.26 -5.81
C CYS A 305 6.35 1.14 -7.29
N GLY A 306 5.90 2.06 -8.14
CA GLY A 306 6.25 2.10 -9.57
C GLY A 306 5.56 1.04 -10.43
N ILE A 307 4.52 0.39 -9.90
CA ILE A 307 3.79 -0.65 -10.63
C ILE A 307 2.97 -0.02 -11.74
N GLN A 308 3.16 -0.55 -12.94
CA GLN A 308 2.29 -0.30 -14.10
C GLN A 308 1.45 -1.55 -14.30
N TRP A 309 0.16 -1.39 -14.52
CA TRP A 309 -0.76 -2.49 -14.79
C TRP A 309 -1.62 -2.14 -16.01
N GLU A 310 -2.12 -3.17 -16.68
CA GLU A 310 -2.97 -3.01 -17.86
C GLU A 310 -4.44 -2.87 -17.48
N GLU A 311 -4.88 -3.66 -16.50
CA GLU A 311 -6.27 -3.77 -16.09
C GLU A 311 -6.38 -3.90 -14.57
N MET A 312 -7.35 -3.23 -13.98
CA MET A 312 -7.74 -3.40 -12.58
C MET A 312 -9.22 -3.73 -12.53
N ARG A 313 -9.61 -4.78 -11.81
CA ARG A 313 -10.99 -5.22 -11.59
C ARG A 313 -11.31 -5.12 -10.11
N VAL A 314 -12.50 -4.65 -9.79
CA VAL A 314 -12.95 -4.51 -8.41
C VAL A 314 -14.24 -5.29 -8.24
N MET A 315 -14.23 -6.22 -7.29
CA MET A 315 -15.45 -6.89 -6.86
C MET A 315 -16.26 -5.90 -6.02
N GLN A 316 -17.56 -5.80 -6.25
CA GLN A 316 -18.44 -4.88 -5.52
C GLN A 316 -19.50 -5.68 -4.75
N HIS A 317 -19.42 -5.58 -3.42
CA HIS A 317 -20.41 -6.14 -2.52
C HIS A 317 -21.61 -5.18 -2.38
N ARG A 318 -22.82 -5.70 -2.11
CA ARG A 318 -24.01 -4.85 -1.85
C ARG A 318 -23.87 -4.03 -0.57
N GLU A 319 -23.22 -4.61 0.42
CA GLU A 319 -22.84 -3.97 1.68
C GLU A 319 -21.32 -4.10 1.88
N PRO A 320 -20.55 -3.02 2.07
CA PRO A 320 -19.10 -3.13 2.21
C PRO A 320 -18.72 -3.99 3.42
N SER A 321 -17.92 -5.03 3.19
CA SER A 321 -17.37 -5.84 4.26
C SER A 321 -16.14 -5.15 4.86
N TYR A 322 -16.20 -4.85 6.15
CA TYR A 322 -15.11 -4.19 6.86
C TYR A 322 -14.29 -5.21 7.62
N TRP A 323 -13.00 -5.31 7.27
CA TRP A 323 -12.03 -6.22 7.88
C TRP A 323 -10.99 -5.42 8.65
N ARG A 324 -11.48 -4.60 9.59
CA ARG A 324 -10.59 -3.87 10.49
C ARG A 324 -9.94 -4.87 11.43
N LEU A 325 -8.62 -4.92 11.43
CA LEU A 325 -7.86 -5.58 12.48
C LEU A 325 -8.28 -4.97 13.84
N GLU A 326 -9.02 -5.74 14.65
CA GLU A 326 -9.53 -5.28 15.95
C GLU A 326 -8.39 -4.93 16.92
N GLU A 327 -7.19 -5.46 16.68
CA GLU A 327 -5.98 -5.12 17.39
C GLU A 327 -4.97 -4.45 16.45
N PRO A 328 -4.45 -3.25 16.79
CA PRO A 328 -3.33 -2.68 16.06
C PRO A 328 -2.18 -3.69 16.10
N VAL A 329 -1.64 -4.04 14.94
CA VAL A 329 -0.54 -5.00 14.78
C VAL A 329 0.50 -4.71 15.86
N THR A 330 0.62 -5.62 16.82
CA THR A 330 1.54 -5.46 17.94
C THR A 330 2.92 -5.17 17.37
N PHE A 331 3.60 -4.12 17.85
CA PHE A 331 4.96 -3.77 17.47
C PHE A 331 5.83 -5.04 17.37
N ARG A 332 6.11 -5.47 16.13
CA ARG A 332 7.01 -6.60 15.89
C ARG A 332 8.41 -6.01 15.79
N SER A 333 9.23 -6.21 16.82
CA SER A 333 10.60 -5.69 16.88
C SER A 333 11.49 -6.08 15.69
N ASN A 334 11.10 -7.14 14.97
CA ASN A 334 11.81 -7.66 13.80
C ASN A 334 11.18 -7.23 12.47
N SER A 335 10.23 -6.29 12.46
CA SER A 335 9.70 -5.78 11.19
C SER A 335 10.77 -4.96 10.47
N ALA A 336 10.79 -5.05 9.14
CA ALA A 336 11.71 -4.25 8.32
C ALA A 336 11.54 -2.74 8.57
N LEU A 337 10.32 -2.31 8.86
CA LEU A 337 10.00 -0.92 9.22
C LEU A 337 10.64 -0.47 10.54
N ALA A 338 10.68 -1.33 11.57
CA ALA A 338 11.36 -1.03 12.82
C ALA A 338 12.88 -0.89 12.62
N GLN A 339 13.47 -1.73 11.76
CA GLN A 339 14.86 -1.63 11.37
C GLN A 339 15.14 -0.32 10.62
N GLU A 340 14.26 0.09 9.70
CA GLU A 340 14.39 1.37 9.01
C GLU A 340 14.30 2.56 9.96
N CYS A 341 13.36 2.53 10.92
CA CYS A 341 13.26 3.56 11.94
C CYS A 341 14.53 3.61 12.83
N ALA A 342 15.09 2.45 13.18
CA ALA A 342 16.38 2.39 13.87
C ALA A 342 17.50 3.01 13.03
N ASN A 343 17.57 2.69 11.73
CA ASN A 343 18.56 3.24 10.81
C ASN A 343 18.48 4.77 10.75
N VAL A 344 17.27 5.34 10.70
CA VAL A 344 17.05 6.80 10.74
C VAL A 344 17.47 7.41 12.07
N LEU A 345 17.16 6.76 13.19
CA LEU A 345 17.61 7.21 14.51
C LEU A 345 19.14 7.19 14.62
N LEU A 346 19.80 6.17 14.06
CA LEU A 346 21.26 6.10 14.02
C LEU A 346 21.85 7.12 13.04
N LEU A 347 21.16 7.41 11.92
CA LEU A 347 21.54 8.48 11.00
C LEU A 347 21.54 9.83 11.72
N LEU A 348 20.57 10.08 12.60
CA LEU A 348 20.57 11.27 13.46
C LEU A 348 21.85 11.34 14.30
N PHE A 349 22.26 10.25 14.96
CA PHE A 349 23.51 10.25 15.75
C PHE A 349 24.76 10.47 14.91
N ARG A 350 24.75 10.05 13.65
CA ARG A 350 25.88 10.24 12.74
C ARG A 350 25.96 11.67 12.21
N ARG A 351 24.82 12.29 11.89
CA ARG A 351 24.76 13.64 11.30
C ARG A 351 24.75 14.74 12.34
N PHE A 352 24.18 14.47 13.51
CA PHE A 352 24.06 15.41 14.61
C PHE A 352 24.88 14.89 15.80
N LEU A 353 25.73 15.73 16.40
CA LEU A 353 26.53 15.31 17.56
C LEU A 353 25.59 15.03 18.72
N THR A 354 25.33 13.76 18.97
CA THR A 354 24.58 13.34 20.14
C THR A 354 25.53 12.93 21.25
N PRO A 355 25.16 13.16 22.52
CA PRO A 355 26.01 12.81 23.64
C PRO A 355 26.23 11.30 23.69
N TYR A 356 27.49 10.90 23.80
CA TYR A 356 27.88 9.53 24.08
C TYR A 356 27.86 9.29 25.58
N SER A 357 27.48 8.08 25.99
CA SER A 357 27.60 7.71 27.40
C SER A 357 29.06 7.77 27.83
N PRO A 358 29.37 8.43 28.97
CA PRO A 358 30.74 8.47 29.50
C PRO A 358 31.25 7.09 29.89
N PHE A 359 30.35 6.11 30.11
CA PHE A 359 30.68 4.78 30.60
C PHE A 359 30.78 3.72 29.49
N SER A 360 29.94 3.80 28.44
CA SER A 360 29.85 2.71 27.46
C SER A 360 30.33 3.05 26.05
N LYS A 361 30.72 4.32 25.76
CA LYS A 361 31.00 4.81 24.39
C LYS A 361 29.87 4.54 23.37
N GLN A 362 28.69 4.14 23.84
CA GLN A 362 27.50 4.01 23.01
C GLN A 362 26.77 5.35 22.95
N PRO A 363 26.07 5.64 21.86
CA PRO A 363 25.20 6.79 21.78
C PRO A 363 24.07 6.68 22.80
N TYR A 364 23.68 7.82 23.36
CA TYR A 364 22.53 7.95 24.25
C TYR A 364 21.48 8.85 23.60
N THR A 365 20.20 8.52 23.81
CA THR A 365 19.08 9.34 23.34
C THR A 365 17.95 9.37 24.36
N SER A 366 17.49 10.58 24.61
CA SER A 366 16.27 10.97 25.34
C SER A 366 15.66 12.19 24.62
N LEU A 367 15.05 11.95 23.45
CA LEU A 367 14.34 12.99 22.72
C LEU A 367 13.13 13.44 23.56
N PRO A 368 12.88 14.75 23.74
CA PRO A 368 11.67 15.21 24.41
C PRO A 368 10.43 14.89 23.57
N ARG A 369 9.28 14.74 24.25
CA ARG A 369 7.98 14.50 23.62
C ARG A 369 7.65 15.52 22.52
N ASP A 370 8.07 16.77 22.70
CA ASP A 370 7.75 17.89 21.80
C ASP A 370 8.35 17.75 20.40
N ILE A 371 9.31 16.83 20.19
CA ILE A 371 9.87 16.53 18.86
C ILE A 371 8.92 15.67 18.03
N PHE A 372 7.91 15.05 18.62
CA PHE A 372 7.02 14.13 17.91
C PHE A 372 5.66 14.76 17.59
N CYS A 373 5.20 14.60 16.35
CA CYS A 373 3.91 15.14 15.90
C CYS A 373 2.71 14.40 16.51
N SER A 374 2.86 13.14 16.91
CA SER A 374 1.78 12.33 17.50
C SER A 374 2.23 11.59 18.75
N ARG A 375 1.26 11.20 19.60
CA ARG A 375 1.53 10.36 20.78
C ARG A 375 1.99 8.96 20.36
N ARG A 376 1.43 8.43 19.27
CA ARG A 376 1.82 7.13 18.71
C ARG A 376 3.29 7.13 18.31
N GLY A 377 3.77 8.17 17.62
CA GLY A 377 5.19 8.30 17.25
C GLY A 377 6.13 8.38 18.46
N TRP A 378 5.69 9.03 19.54
CA TRP A 378 6.42 9.05 20.80
C TRP A 378 6.49 7.69 21.48
N ASP A 379 5.34 7.01 21.60
CA ASP A 379 5.26 5.69 22.20
C ASP A 379 6.07 4.68 21.37
N PHE A 380 6.07 4.80 20.04
CA PHE A 380 6.91 4.03 19.13
C PHE A 380 8.40 4.28 19.38
N TYR A 381 8.83 5.54 19.47
CA TYR A 381 10.22 5.87 19.80
C TYR A 381 10.67 5.22 21.12
N HIS A 382 9.84 5.21 22.15
CA HIS A 382 10.17 4.53 23.41
C HIS A 382 10.36 3.02 23.23
N ARG A 383 9.46 2.35 22.51
CA ARG A 383 9.60 0.91 22.21
C ARG A 383 10.85 0.61 21.39
N LEU A 384 11.11 1.44 20.37
CA LEU A 384 12.29 1.31 19.51
C LEU A 384 13.58 1.49 20.29
N THR A 385 13.68 2.55 21.11
CA THR A 385 14.87 2.82 21.92
C THR A 385 15.09 1.75 22.98
N GLN A 386 14.02 1.25 23.61
CA GLN A 386 14.14 0.11 24.53
C GLN A 386 14.69 -1.12 23.81
N THR A 387 14.21 -1.42 22.60
CA THR A 387 14.69 -2.53 21.77
C THR A 387 16.18 -2.36 21.44
N LEU A 388 16.59 -1.16 21.01
CA LEU A 388 17.99 -0.85 20.69
C LEU A 388 18.91 -0.89 21.92
N ARG A 389 18.41 -0.52 23.11
CA ARG A 389 19.15 -0.66 24.38
C ARG A 389 19.35 -2.13 24.74
N LEU A 390 18.31 -2.95 24.61
CA LEU A 390 18.38 -4.39 24.84
C LEU A 390 19.34 -5.08 23.85
N ALA A 391 19.40 -4.59 22.61
CA ALA A 391 20.35 -5.04 21.60
C ALA A 391 21.79 -4.53 21.81
N GLY A 392 22.03 -3.67 22.81
CA GLY A 392 23.36 -3.08 23.06
C GLY A 392 23.81 -2.04 22.02
N VAL A 393 22.88 -1.51 21.23
CA VAL A 393 23.15 -0.42 20.28
C VAL A 393 23.16 0.94 20.98
N LEU A 394 22.25 1.13 21.94
CA LEU A 394 22.14 2.35 22.76
C LEU A 394 22.61 2.11 24.20
N ALA A 395 23.12 3.16 24.83
CA ALA A 395 23.47 3.12 26.26
C ALA A 395 22.22 2.96 27.16
N PRO A 396 22.35 2.29 28.33
CA PRO A 396 21.28 2.19 29.31
C PRO A 396 20.85 3.55 29.87
N GLU A 397 19.58 3.68 30.22
CA GLU A 397 18.96 4.94 30.68
C GLU A 397 19.58 5.50 31.97
N ALA A 398 20.07 4.63 32.85
CA ALA A 398 20.75 5.00 34.09
C ALA A 398 22.13 5.68 33.89
N ALA A 399 22.66 5.70 32.66
CA ALA A 399 23.97 6.26 32.34
C ALA A 399 23.94 7.74 31.91
N ALA A 400 22.77 8.39 31.93
CA ALA A 400 22.58 9.71 31.36
C ALA A 400 22.50 10.84 32.39
N PRO A 401 23.32 11.90 32.28
CA PRO A 401 23.03 13.15 32.95
C PRO A 401 21.74 13.75 32.38
N PHE A 402 20.94 14.40 33.23
CA PHE A 402 19.73 15.13 32.87
C PHE A 402 20.07 16.40 32.06
N GLU A 403 20.62 16.26 30.87
CA GLU A 403 20.94 17.39 30.02
C GLU A 403 20.40 17.22 28.60
N THR A 404 19.91 18.36 28.12
CA THR A 404 19.29 18.65 26.83
C THR A 404 20.03 18.04 25.65
N ILE A 405 19.28 17.41 24.74
CA ILE A 405 19.83 16.99 23.44
C ILE A 405 20.13 18.22 22.60
N GLU A 406 21.39 18.39 22.25
CA GLU A 406 21.88 19.37 21.28
C GLU A 406 22.02 18.68 19.91
N LEU A 407 21.10 18.94 18.98
CA LEU A 407 21.24 18.42 17.61
C LEU A 407 22.20 19.31 16.83
N THR A 408 23.53 19.13 16.89
CA THR A 408 24.46 20.02 16.17
C THR A 408 24.62 19.64 14.69
N VAL A 409 24.42 20.56 13.75
CA VAL A 409 24.73 20.34 12.33
C VAL A 409 26.22 20.65 12.10
N LEU A 410 26.98 19.72 11.50
CA LEU A 410 28.38 19.94 11.07
C LEU A 410 29.38 20.32 12.18
N GLY A 411 29.16 19.87 13.42
CA GLY A 411 30.16 20.01 14.48
C GLY A 411 30.32 21.41 15.09
N ARG A 412 29.31 22.28 14.98
CA ARG A 412 29.25 23.56 15.70
C ARG A 412 27.92 23.73 16.44
N PHE A 413 28.04 24.28 17.65
CA PHE A 413 27.04 24.32 18.73
C PHE A 413 25.61 24.66 18.31
N LEU A 414 24.65 23.86 18.79
CA LEU A 414 23.23 24.16 18.79
C LEU A 414 22.72 24.02 20.23
N SER A 415 22.79 25.10 21.03
CA SER A 415 22.32 25.05 22.41
C SER A 415 20.79 25.05 22.46
N VAL A 416 20.21 24.06 23.13
CA VAL A 416 18.81 24.08 23.57
C VAL A 416 18.82 24.29 25.07
N CYS A 417 18.27 25.40 25.54
CA CYS A 417 18.05 25.65 26.97
C CYS A 417 16.54 25.52 27.25
N GLY A 418 16.16 24.50 28.01
CA GLY A 418 14.82 24.39 28.57
C GLY A 418 14.63 25.46 29.63
N ALA A 419 13.81 26.46 29.36
CA ALA A 419 13.37 27.39 30.39
C ALA A 419 12.39 26.65 31.32
N LEU A 420 12.89 26.20 32.47
CA LEU A 420 12.07 25.89 33.63
C LEU A 420 11.29 27.15 34.01
N LEU A 421 9.98 27.15 33.72
CA LEU A 421 9.08 28.15 34.27
C LEU A 421 8.98 27.88 35.77
N HIS A 422 9.76 28.63 36.55
CA HIS A 422 9.40 28.88 37.94
C HIS A 422 8.05 29.61 37.93
N ILE A 423 7.01 28.92 38.41
CA ILE A 423 5.77 29.58 38.84
C ILE A 423 6.19 30.43 40.05
N ALA A 424 6.31 31.73 39.82
CA ALA A 424 6.33 32.74 40.86
C ALA A 424 5.10 33.63 40.66
N ASP A 425 4.41 33.86 41.77
CA ASP A 425 3.06 34.36 41.88
C ASP A 425 2.77 35.67 41.14
N ALA A 426 1.52 35.74 40.71
CA ALA A 426 0.86 36.87 40.09
C ALA A 426 0.71 38.06 41.05
N THR A 427 1.00 39.27 40.55
CA THR A 427 0.19 40.47 40.86
C THR A 427 0.37 41.54 39.77
N GLY A 428 -0.73 41.96 39.16
CA GLY A 428 -0.87 43.30 38.56
C GLY A 428 -1.14 43.36 37.04
N GLY A 429 -2.41 43.48 36.65
CA GLY A 429 -2.80 44.14 35.38
C GLY A 429 -3.03 45.65 35.59
N PRO A 430 -3.81 46.36 34.73
CA PRO A 430 -3.91 46.30 33.26
C PRO A 430 -3.95 47.73 32.62
N ALA A 431 -3.85 47.85 31.28
CA ALA A 431 -4.32 48.98 30.43
C ALA A 431 -3.92 48.71 28.94
N LEU A 432 -4.80 48.57 27.94
CA LEU A 432 -5.75 49.48 27.25
C LEU A 432 -5.23 49.92 25.85
N GLN A 433 -6.09 49.74 24.82
CA GLN A 433 -6.24 50.54 23.58
C GLN A 433 -5.13 50.45 22.50
N ASN A 434 -5.34 50.52 21.18
CA ASN A 434 -6.47 50.88 20.29
C ASN A 434 -6.14 50.36 18.85
N ALA A 435 -7.17 50.17 18.01
CA ALA A 435 -7.08 50.09 16.53
C ALA A 435 -6.95 51.52 15.91
N PRO A 436 -6.74 51.74 14.59
CA PRO A 436 -7.74 51.44 13.53
C PRO A 436 -7.22 51.14 12.09
N MET A 437 -8.21 50.94 11.22
CA MET A 437 -8.26 50.59 9.78
C MET A 437 -7.69 51.62 8.77
N SER A 438 -7.41 51.16 7.53
CA SER A 438 -7.80 51.78 6.22
C SER A 438 -7.20 50.97 5.05
N SER A 439 -7.98 50.26 4.22
CA SER A 439 -8.59 50.65 2.92
C SER A 439 -7.62 50.83 1.73
N SER A 440 -7.76 50.02 0.67
CA SER A 440 -7.96 50.44 -0.75
C SER A 440 -7.60 49.34 -1.78
N SER A 441 -8.58 48.88 -2.56
CA SER A 441 -8.42 48.41 -3.96
C SER A 441 -8.32 49.65 -4.90
N PRO A 442 -8.31 49.56 -6.26
CA PRO A 442 -8.35 48.42 -7.20
C PRO A 442 -7.37 48.52 -8.40
N ALA A 443 -7.25 47.47 -9.23
CA ALA A 443 -7.15 47.62 -10.70
C ALA A 443 -7.23 46.28 -11.45
N THR A 444 -8.22 46.25 -12.35
CA THR A 444 -8.49 45.37 -13.48
C THR A 444 -7.36 45.35 -14.53
N CYS A 445 -7.07 44.21 -15.17
CA CYS A 445 -6.79 44.15 -16.62
C CYS A 445 -6.71 42.73 -17.24
N MET A 446 -7.55 42.55 -18.27
CA MET A 446 -7.36 41.82 -19.54
C MET A 446 -7.23 40.29 -19.63
N LEU A 447 -8.30 39.76 -20.24
CA LEU A 447 -8.43 38.59 -21.13
C LEU A 447 -7.30 38.48 -22.17
N LEU A 448 -6.89 37.24 -22.45
CA LEU A 448 -6.47 36.80 -23.78
C LEU A 448 -6.88 35.33 -23.96
N ASP A 449 -7.80 35.12 -24.90
CA ASP A 449 -8.17 33.84 -25.48
C ASP A 449 -7.03 33.31 -26.35
N THR A 450 -6.74 32.02 -26.25
CA THR A 450 -6.12 31.26 -27.35
C THR A 450 -6.67 29.83 -27.39
N GLU A 451 -7.44 29.58 -28.45
CA GLU A 451 -7.85 28.27 -28.94
C GLU A 451 -6.63 27.41 -29.29
N VAL A 452 -6.60 26.15 -28.86
CA VAL A 452 -5.74 25.11 -29.45
C VAL A 452 -6.56 23.88 -29.80
N LYS A 453 -6.45 23.53 -31.08
CA LYS A 453 -7.13 22.48 -31.84
C LYS A 453 -6.92 21.08 -31.27
N ALA A 454 -8.01 20.32 -31.30
CA ALA A 454 -8.06 18.87 -31.18
C ALA A 454 -7.31 18.15 -32.32
N SER A 455 -6.58 17.09 -31.96
CA SER A 455 -6.16 16.02 -32.88
C SER A 455 -6.27 14.66 -32.18
N GLY A 456 -7.51 14.19 -31.98
CA GLY A 456 -7.81 12.81 -31.63
C GLY A 456 -8.34 12.09 -32.87
N SER A 457 -7.56 11.17 -33.44
CA SER A 457 -8.07 10.29 -34.53
C SER A 457 -7.32 8.95 -34.69
N ALA A 458 -6.17 8.73 -34.03
CA ALA A 458 -5.43 7.48 -34.20
C ALA A 458 -5.74 6.39 -33.13
N ALA A 459 -6.13 6.78 -31.91
CA ALA A 459 -6.32 5.83 -30.80
C ALA A 459 -7.62 5.02 -30.86
N PHE A 460 -8.66 5.52 -31.55
CA PHE A 460 -9.96 4.86 -31.64
C PHE A 460 -9.99 3.64 -32.58
N SER A 461 -9.04 3.53 -33.51
CA SER A 461 -9.00 2.44 -34.50
C SER A 461 -8.40 1.13 -33.96
N LEU A 462 -7.44 1.23 -33.02
CA LEU A 462 -6.75 0.08 -32.41
C LEU A 462 -7.57 -0.63 -31.32
N LEU A 463 -8.38 0.11 -30.55
CA LEU A 463 -9.27 -0.44 -29.52
C LEU A 463 -10.43 -1.26 -30.12
N ALA A 464 -10.92 -0.88 -31.30
CA ALA A 464 -12.00 -1.59 -31.98
C ALA A 464 -11.55 -2.95 -32.58
N THR A 465 -10.29 -3.04 -33.02
CA THR A 465 -9.73 -4.28 -33.58
C THR A 465 -9.41 -5.30 -32.47
N HIS A 466 -8.91 -4.85 -31.32
CA HIS A 466 -8.59 -5.73 -30.18
C HIS A 466 -9.85 -6.33 -29.54
N LYS A 467 -10.93 -5.54 -29.40
CA LYS A 467 -12.22 -6.00 -28.86
C LYS A 467 -12.89 -7.05 -29.76
N SER A 468 -12.68 -6.98 -31.08
CA SER A 468 -13.23 -7.96 -32.04
C SER A 468 -12.54 -9.33 -31.96
N ILE A 469 -11.23 -9.37 -31.68
CA ILE A 469 -10.47 -10.62 -31.57
C ILE A 469 -10.82 -11.36 -30.26
N ILE A 470 -10.97 -10.63 -29.15
CA ILE A 470 -11.38 -11.16 -27.84
C ILE A 470 -12.82 -11.71 -27.89
N LEU A 471 -13.72 -11.04 -28.62
CA LEU A 471 -15.10 -11.52 -28.78
C LEU A 471 -15.18 -12.81 -29.61
N GLU A 472 -14.23 -13.02 -30.52
CA GLU A 472 -14.17 -14.21 -31.37
C GLU A 472 -13.59 -15.42 -30.63
N SER A 473 -12.65 -15.22 -29.70
CA SER A 473 -12.11 -16.29 -28.84
C SER A 473 -13.13 -16.74 -27.79
N ALA A 474 -13.89 -15.82 -27.18
CA ALA A 474 -14.95 -16.14 -26.23
C ALA A 474 -16.05 -17.02 -26.84
N LYS A 475 -16.50 -16.69 -28.06
CA LYS A 475 -17.53 -17.48 -28.77
C LYS A 475 -17.06 -18.89 -29.13
N LYS A 476 -15.78 -19.05 -29.49
CA LYS A 476 -15.17 -20.37 -29.77
C LYS A 476 -15.09 -21.23 -28.50
N ARG A 477 -14.74 -20.62 -27.36
CA ARG A 477 -14.74 -21.30 -26.05
C ARG A 477 -16.14 -21.74 -25.61
N GLU A 478 -17.14 -20.86 -25.75
CA GLU A 478 -18.54 -21.18 -25.45
C GLU A 478 -19.05 -22.36 -26.30
N LEU A 479 -18.70 -22.40 -27.59
CA LEU A 479 -19.05 -23.49 -28.50
C LEU A 479 -18.38 -24.81 -28.11
N CYS A 480 -17.11 -24.78 -27.70
CA CYS A 480 -16.40 -25.95 -27.20
C CYS A 480 -17.07 -26.52 -25.94
N TYR A 481 -17.41 -25.68 -24.96
CA TYR A 481 -18.10 -26.17 -23.75
C TYR A 481 -19.50 -26.73 -24.04
N LYS A 482 -20.28 -26.06 -24.90
CA LYS A 482 -21.60 -26.57 -25.32
C LYS A 482 -21.51 -27.94 -26.00
N THR A 483 -20.53 -28.15 -26.87
CA THR A 483 -20.35 -29.44 -27.57
C THR A 483 -19.79 -30.53 -26.66
N ARG A 484 -18.91 -30.18 -25.70
CA ARG A 484 -18.44 -31.06 -24.62
C ARG A 484 -19.61 -31.55 -23.76
N ASP A 485 -20.43 -30.63 -23.25
CA ASP A 485 -21.52 -30.95 -22.34
C ASP A 485 -22.57 -31.83 -23.03
N ALA A 486 -22.87 -31.56 -24.30
CA ALA A 486 -23.72 -32.41 -25.11
C ALA A 486 -23.14 -33.83 -25.31
N PHE A 487 -21.81 -33.95 -25.46
CA PHE A 487 -21.13 -35.24 -25.55
C PHE A 487 -21.14 -35.99 -24.21
N HIS A 488 -20.76 -35.34 -23.10
CA HIS A 488 -20.76 -35.96 -21.77
C HIS A 488 -22.17 -36.39 -21.34
N LYS A 489 -23.17 -35.53 -21.55
CA LYS A 489 -24.57 -35.86 -21.29
C LYS A 489 -25.04 -37.08 -22.08
N CYS A 490 -24.60 -37.23 -23.33
CA CYS A 490 -24.90 -38.41 -24.15
C CYS A 490 -24.30 -39.68 -23.53
N LEU A 491 -23.06 -39.60 -23.06
CA LEU A 491 -22.36 -40.73 -22.43
C LEU A 491 -22.98 -41.14 -21.07
N ASP A 492 -23.65 -40.23 -20.37
CA ASP A 492 -24.29 -40.51 -19.08
C ASP A 492 -25.67 -41.18 -19.24
N THR A 493 -26.29 -41.07 -20.42
CA THR A 493 -27.64 -41.61 -20.69
C THR A 493 -27.71 -43.04 -21.20
N LEU A 494 -26.58 -43.68 -21.54
CA LEU A 494 -26.57 -44.92 -22.31
C LEU A 494 -25.83 -46.08 -21.60
N PRO A 495 -26.50 -47.23 -21.34
CA PRO A 495 -25.94 -48.28 -20.49
C PRO A 495 -25.12 -49.38 -21.19
N GLU A 496 -25.14 -49.55 -22.52
CA GLU A 496 -24.56 -50.78 -23.14
C GLU A 496 -23.47 -50.57 -24.22
N ASP A 497 -23.35 -49.41 -24.92
CA ASP A 497 -22.19 -49.11 -25.79
C ASP A 497 -22.05 -47.60 -26.13
N PRO A 498 -21.67 -46.74 -25.14
CA PRO A 498 -21.79 -45.29 -25.25
C PRO A 498 -20.88 -44.65 -26.32
N GLU A 499 -19.79 -45.31 -26.71
CA GLU A 499 -18.83 -44.76 -27.68
C GLU A 499 -19.35 -44.74 -29.12
N LYS A 500 -20.20 -45.71 -29.51
CA LYS A 500 -20.75 -45.77 -30.88
C LYS A 500 -21.95 -44.84 -31.06
N GLU A 501 -22.79 -44.74 -30.05
CA GLU A 501 -24.03 -43.95 -30.11
C GLU A 501 -23.76 -42.44 -29.96
N CYS A 502 -22.71 -42.05 -29.22
CA CYS A 502 -22.30 -40.66 -29.07
C CYS A 502 -21.21 -40.21 -30.07
N ALA A 503 -20.92 -41.00 -31.11
CA ALA A 503 -19.86 -40.71 -32.08
C ALA A 503 -20.06 -39.39 -32.83
N ALA A 504 -21.33 -38.99 -33.07
CA ALA A 504 -21.65 -37.72 -33.73
C ALA A 504 -21.29 -36.52 -32.84
N GLN A 505 -21.62 -36.58 -31.56
CA GLN A 505 -21.31 -35.57 -30.55
C GLN A 505 -19.80 -35.53 -30.27
N LYS A 506 -19.13 -36.69 -30.23
CA LYS A 506 -17.67 -36.80 -30.11
C LYS A 506 -16.96 -36.05 -31.23
N LYS A 507 -17.39 -36.24 -32.47
CA LYS A 507 -16.80 -35.56 -33.64
C LYS A 507 -17.01 -34.04 -33.59
N LEU A 508 -18.19 -33.58 -33.16
CA LEU A 508 -18.45 -32.15 -33.00
C LEU A 508 -17.60 -31.53 -31.88
N PHE A 509 -17.42 -32.25 -30.79
CA PHE A 509 -16.56 -31.89 -29.67
C PHE A 509 -15.08 -31.80 -30.12
N GLU A 510 -14.55 -32.82 -30.81
CA GLU A 510 -13.18 -32.82 -31.34
C GLU A 510 -12.91 -31.72 -32.39
N GLN A 511 -13.94 -31.29 -33.12
CA GLN A 511 -13.83 -30.22 -34.11
C GLN A 511 -13.94 -28.81 -33.50
N SER A 512 -14.71 -28.68 -32.43
CA SER A 512 -14.98 -27.38 -31.78
C SER A 512 -13.96 -27.04 -30.70
N CYS A 513 -13.24 -28.03 -30.18
CA CYS A 513 -12.27 -27.88 -29.10
C CYS A 513 -10.82 -28.11 -29.57
N PRO A 514 -9.84 -27.40 -29.00
CA PRO A 514 -8.42 -27.73 -29.18
C PRO A 514 -8.08 -29.16 -28.75
N LYS A 515 -7.14 -29.82 -29.43
CA LYS A 515 -6.76 -31.22 -29.14
C LYS A 515 -6.25 -31.44 -27.70
N SER A 516 -5.59 -30.43 -27.11
CA SER A 516 -5.16 -30.47 -25.71
C SER A 516 -6.36 -30.56 -24.76
N TRP A 517 -7.43 -29.82 -25.04
CA TRP A 517 -8.67 -29.81 -24.24
C TRP A 517 -9.45 -31.12 -24.37
N VAL A 518 -9.51 -31.70 -25.58
CA VAL A 518 -10.16 -33.00 -25.80
C VAL A 518 -9.52 -34.09 -24.93
N SER A 519 -8.20 -34.24 -25.01
CA SER A 519 -7.47 -35.25 -24.23
C SER A 519 -7.60 -35.02 -22.71
N TYR A 520 -7.70 -33.75 -22.31
CA TYR A 520 -7.89 -33.36 -20.92
C TYR A 520 -9.29 -33.76 -20.40
N PHE A 521 -10.35 -33.39 -21.11
CA PHE A 521 -11.73 -33.68 -20.68
C PHE A 521 -12.04 -35.19 -20.66
N GLU A 522 -11.50 -35.96 -21.61
CA GLU A 522 -11.63 -37.41 -21.59
C GLU A 522 -10.99 -38.03 -20.33
N LYS A 523 -9.79 -37.58 -19.94
CA LYS A 523 -9.13 -38.01 -18.70
C LYS A 523 -9.85 -37.56 -17.44
N GLN A 524 -10.44 -36.36 -17.46
CA GLN A 524 -11.19 -35.85 -16.32
C GLN A 524 -12.45 -36.67 -16.08
N ARG A 525 -13.22 -36.97 -17.14
CA ARG A 525 -14.39 -37.83 -17.04
C ARG A 525 -14.02 -39.23 -16.55
N GLU A 526 -12.91 -39.79 -17.01
CA GLU A 526 -12.40 -41.09 -16.51
C GLU A 526 -12.15 -41.05 -14.99
N ARG A 527 -11.55 -39.97 -14.47
CA ARG A 527 -11.33 -39.79 -13.02
C ARG A 527 -12.64 -39.64 -12.24
N GLU A 528 -13.58 -38.86 -12.75
CA GLU A 528 -14.89 -38.66 -12.11
C GLU A 528 -15.69 -39.95 -12.06
N VAL A 529 -15.70 -40.74 -13.14
CA VAL A 529 -16.32 -42.06 -13.17
C VAL A 529 -15.64 -43.01 -12.17
N ILE A 530 -14.30 -43.02 -12.09
CA ILE A 530 -13.57 -43.81 -11.09
C ILE A 530 -13.95 -43.38 -9.67
N LEU A 531 -14.06 -42.08 -9.38
CA LEU A 531 -14.46 -41.57 -8.07
C LEU A 531 -15.90 -41.94 -7.73
N GLN A 532 -16.84 -41.81 -8.68
CA GLN A 532 -18.23 -42.23 -8.49
C GLN A 532 -18.32 -43.73 -8.20
N LEU A 533 -17.61 -44.57 -8.96
CA LEU A 533 -17.54 -46.01 -8.69
C LEU A 533 -16.93 -46.31 -7.31
N GLN A 534 -15.94 -45.55 -6.86
CA GLN A 534 -15.37 -45.71 -5.51
C GLN A 534 -16.34 -45.28 -4.40
N VAL A 535 -17.19 -44.28 -4.63
CA VAL A 535 -18.23 -43.83 -3.70
C VAL A 535 -19.35 -44.89 -3.62
N GLU A 536 -19.80 -45.42 -4.75
CA GLU A 536 -20.82 -46.48 -4.79
C GLU A 536 -20.33 -47.79 -4.16
N HIS A 537 -19.07 -48.18 -4.40
CA HIS A 537 -18.48 -49.38 -3.78
C HIS A 537 -18.17 -49.25 -2.28
N LYS A 538 -18.12 -48.04 -1.72
CA LYS A 538 -17.92 -47.81 -0.28
C LYS A 538 -19.22 -47.83 0.55
N LEU A 539 -20.39 -47.97 -0.08
CA LEU A 539 -21.69 -48.17 0.58
C LEU A 539 -22.14 -49.64 0.50
N PRO A 540 -21.42 -50.56 1.16
CA PRO A 540 -22.08 -51.38 2.17
C PRO A 540 -21.14 -51.73 3.33
N LYS A 541 -21.05 -50.86 4.35
CA LYS A 541 -20.52 -51.23 5.69
C LYS A 541 -20.73 -50.21 6.81
N VAL A 542 -21.44 -49.10 6.58
CA VAL A 542 -21.70 -48.11 7.65
C VAL A 542 -22.83 -48.56 8.60
N HIS A 543 -23.71 -49.47 8.15
CA HIS A 543 -24.81 -49.96 8.98
C HIS A 543 -24.38 -50.96 10.08
N TYR A 544 -23.18 -51.54 10.00
CA TYR A 544 -22.69 -52.53 10.98
C TYR A 544 -21.83 -51.91 12.10
N LEU A 545 -21.23 -50.74 11.87
CA LEU A 545 -20.44 -50.03 12.87
C LEU A 545 -21.30 -49.19 13.82
N TYR A 546 -22.41 -48.64 13.33
CA TYR A 546 -23.33 -47.87 14.19
C TYR A 546 -24.02 -48.74 15.25
N THR A 547 -24.41 -49.98 14.91
CA THR A 547 -25.07 -50.90 15.85
C THR A 547 -24.12 -51.45 16.92
N ARG A 548 -22.82 -51.57 16.62
CA ARG A 548 -21.82 -52.07 17.57
C ARG A 548 -21.42 -51.00 18.60
N LEU A 549 -21.37 -49.73 18.20
CA LEU A 549 -21.13 -48.61 19.13
C LEU A 549 -22.31 -48.36 20.09
N THR A 550 -23.56 -48.63 19.68
CA THR A 550 -24.71 -48.45 20.58
C THR A 550 -24.80 -49.52 21.68
N ILE A 551 -24.30 -50.73 21.40
CA ILE A 551 -24.30 -51.85 22.37
C ILE A 551 -23.18 -51.68 23.41
N GLU A 552 -22.01 -51.15 23.05
CA GLU A 552 -20.94 -50.93 24.03
C GLU A 552 -21.18 -49.71 24.93
N LEU A 553 -21.83 -48.65 24.44
CA LEU A 553 -22.19 -47.49 25.26
C LEU A 553 -23.31 -47.80 26.28
N SER A 554 -24.22 -48.73 25.96
CA SER A 554 -25.27 -49.15 26.91
C SER A 554 -24.73 -50.07 28.01
N ALA A 555 -23.67 -50.85 27.75
CA ALA A 555 -22.98 -51.63 28.78
C ALA A 555 -22.16 -50.74 29.76
N LEU A 556 -21.55 -49.66 29.26
CA LEU A 556 -20.76 -48.74 30.09
C LEU A 556 -21.64 -47.91 31.06
N VAL A 557 -22.86 -47.55 30.66
CA VAL A 557 -23.82 -46.84 31.52
C VAL A 557 -24.41 -47.73 32.62
N TYR A 558 -24.45 -49.06 32.43
CA TYR A 558 -24.93 -49.99 33.46
C TYR A 558 -23.88 -50.26 34.55
N VAL A 559 -22.59 -50.25 34.21
CA VAL A 559 -21.48 -50.43 35.16
C VAL A 559 -21.23 -49.18 36.01
N LEU A 560 -21.53 -47.99 35.49
CA LEU A 560 -21.40 -46.73 36.25
C LEU A 560 -22.61 -46.42 37.15
N ARG A 561 -23.62 -47.31 37.19
CA ARG A 561 -24.85 -47.15 37.99
C ARG A 561 -25.00 -48.19 39.12
N GLN A 562 -24.08 -49.15 39.23
CA GLN A 562 -23.85 -49.95 40.43
C GLN A 562 -22.65 -49.40 41.19
#